data_AF-A0A2V9ID97-F1
#
_entry.id   AF-A0A2V9ID97-F1
#
_cell.length_a   1.000
_cell.length_b   1.000
_cell.length_c   1.000
_cell.angle_alpha   90.00
_cell.angle_beta   90.00
_cell.angle_gamma   90.00
#
_symmetry.space_group_name_H-M   'P 1'
#
loop_
_entity.id
_entity.type
_entity.pdbx_description
1 polymer ?
#
loop_
_entity_poly.entity_id
_entity_poly.type
_entity_poly.pdbx_seq_one_letter_code
_entity_poly.pdbx_strand_id
1 'polypeptide(L)'
;MSVNLQAGQDSCNPDIWNQVLALVAKRIQPGCFDTWFRPVVFAGRDATGLRVTVPNESFRKYFLANYADVLHDAVVRIAGDSTQVEVAVAASPDSTSSSSGELSSNALPVIQASALEAAGHRHSWLIEGLWTSQAVGILGGQPKCGKTWLALDMTVSVASGSPCLGAFPVHSRGPVLLYAAEDSGAALRARLETLARNRSLDFDRLDVRVITADSLRLDLPVDQSRLEATVTLHRPVLLVLDPLVRVHMIDENVSAQMAALLGYFRTLQRKTGVAIALIHHARKNVSPGAGAGYSLRGSSDLYAWLDSFLYLRKNRDQLTLSAEHRAAPSFGPLALELAGSSSPDAGTYLKVASPAHGDCSTVADPLPSRILQLLSDSPEPLTV
;
A
#
# COMPACT_ATOMS: atom_id res chain seq x y z
N MET A 1 -30.98 6.91 76.79
CA MET A 1 -31.42 7.68 75.62
C MET A 1 -30.82 7.03 74.39
N SER A 2 -31.64 6.93 73.35
CA SER A 2 -31.57 5.98 72.25
C SER A 2 -30.40 6.16 71.28
N VAL A 3 -30.03 5.02 70.70
CA VAL A 3 -29.21 4.83 69.49
C VAL A 3 -29.97 5.37 68.27
N ASN A 4 -29.27 5.98 67.30
CA ASN A 4 -29.68 5.86 65.91
C ASN A 4 -28.48 5.85 64.95
N LEU A 5 -28.47 4.84 64.09
CA LEU A 5 -27.54 4.56 62.99
C LEU A 5 -28.11 5.11 61.68
N GLN A 6 -27.25 5.70 60.83
CA GLN A 6 -27.41 5.87 59.37
C GLN A 6 -26.02 6.27 58.84
N ALA A 7 -25.14 5.37 58.38
CA ALA A 7 -25.16 4.57 57.15
C ALA A 7 -25.01 5.39 55.86
N GLY A 8 -23.83 5.26 55.21
CA GLY A 8 -23.72 5.24 53.75
C GLY A 8 -22.98 6.40 53.07
N GLN A 9 -21.65 6.46 53.17
CA GLN A 9 -20.78 7.03 52.13
C GLN A 9 -19.48 6.23 52.03
N ASP A 10 -19.54 5.05 51.40
CA ASP A 10 -18.34 4.29 51.01
C ASP A 10 -17.89 4.70 49.61
N SER A 11 -16.77 5.44 49.62
CA SER A 11 -15.74 5.67 48.61
C SER A 11 -15.77 4.88 47.29
N CYS A 12 -15.71 5.61 46.16
CA CYS A 12 -15.08 5.16 44.91
C CYS A 12 -13.64 4.73 45.21
N ASN A 13 -13.36 3.41 45.19
CA ASN A 13 -12.02 2.90 45.47
C ASN A 13 -11.39 2.29 44.19
N PRO A 14 -10.68 3.10 43.36
CA PRO A 14 -10.02 2.63 42.13
C PRO A 14 -8.89 1.60 42.38
N ASP A 15 -8.48 1.43 43.64
CA ASP A 15 -7.42 0.50 44.03
C ASP A 15 -7.80 -0.97 43.80
N ILE A 16 -9.08 -1.31 43.91
CA ILE A 16 -9.59 -2.68 43.71
C ILE A 16 -9.40 -3.13 42.26
N TRP A 17 -9.67 -2.25 41.29
CA TRP A 17 -9.51 -2.58 39.88
C TRP A 17 -8.04 -2.80 39.50
N ASN A 18 -7.14 -1.99 40.06
CA ASN A 18 -5.70 -2.18 39.85
C ASN A 18 -5.20 -3.51 40.43
N GLN A 19 -5.73 -3.94 41.58
CA GLN A 19 -5.43 -5.25 42.16
C GLN A 19 -5.97 -6.41 41.30
N VAL A 20 -7.16 -6.27 40.72
CA VAL A 20 -7.73 -7.23 39.76
C VAL A 20 -6.85 -7.32 38.50
N LEU A 21 -6.47 -6.20 37.91
CA LEU A 21 -5.58 -6.17 36.74
C LEU A 21 -4.21 -6.80 37.04
N ALA A 22 -3.64 -6.54 38.23
CA ALA A 22 -2.38 -7.15 38.66
C ALA A 22 -2.46 -8.68 38.83
N LEU A 23 -3.60 -9.21 39.27
CA LEU A 23 -3.83 -10.65 39.33
C LEU A 23 -4.02 -11.28 37.94
N VAL A 24 -4.76 -10.62 37.06
CA VAL A 24 -4.96 -11.08 35.68
C VAL A 24 -3.63 -11.10 34.92
N ALA A 25 -2.80 -10.06 35.05
CA ALA A 25 -1.49 -9.98 34.41
C ALA A 25 -0.56 -11.14 34.75
N LYS A 26 -0.72 -11.78 35.92
CA LYS A 26 0.04 -12.96 36.34
C LYS A 26 -0.47 -14.27 35.73
N ARG A 27 -1.68 -14.28 35.16
CA ARG A 27 -2.40 -15.49 34.70
C ARG A 27 -2.47 -15.62 33.17
N ILE A 28 -2.21 -14.56 32.44
CA ILE A 28 -2.30 -14.55 30.97
C ILE A 28 -1.00 -14.01 30.35
N GLN A 29 -0.76 -14.37 29.08
CA GLN A 29 0.41 -13.89 28.35
C GLN A 29 0.38 -12.35 28.19
N PRO A 30 1.54 -11.67 28.25
CA PRO A 30 1.61 -10.20 28.18
C PRO A 30 0.91 -9.58 26.96
N GLY A 31 1.06 -10.19 25.77
CA GLY A 31 0.40 -9.70 24.55
C GLY A 31 -1.13 -9.78 24.60
N CYS A 32 -1.69 -10.79 25.26
CA CYS A 32 -3.14 -10.91 25.46
C CYS A 32 -3.63 -9.89 26.49
N PHE A 33 -2.84 -9.62 27.55
CA PHE A 33 -3.17 -8.62 28.56
C PHE A 33 -3.25 -7.21 27.97
N ASP A 34 -2.22 -6.81 27.23
CA ASP A 34 -2.17 -5.49 26.59
C ASP A 34 -3.33 -5.28 25.61
N THR A 35 -3.73 -6.33 24.89
CA THR A 35 -4.80 -6.26 23.89
C THR A 35 -6.19 -6.24 24.51
N TRP A 36 -6.44 -7.08 25.52
CA TRP A 36 -7.80 -7.38 25.98
C TRP A 36 -8.17 -6.82 27.35
N PHE A 37 -7.20 -6.54 28.22
CA PHE A 37 -7.47 -6.03 29.57
C PHE A 37 -7.09 -4.57 29.75
N ARG A 38 -6.07 -4.08 29.03
CA ARG A 38 -5.67 -2.67 29.08
C ARG A 38 -6.74 -1.69 28.56
N PRO A 39 -7.55 -2.02 27.54
CA PRO A 39 -8.64 -1.16 27.09
C PRO A 39 -9.89 -1.18 27.98
N VAL A 40 -9.91 -2.00 29.05
CA VAL A 40 -11.06 -2.15 29.95
C VAL A 40 -10.99 -1.07 31.03
N VAL A 41 -11.99 -0.18 31.07
CA VAL A 41 -12.03 0.95 31.98
C VAL A 41 -13.00 0.67 33.13
N PHE A 42 -12.56 0.85 34.37
CA PHE A 42 -13.43 0.75 35.54
C PHE A 42 -14.47 1.87 35.55
N ALA A 43 -15.75 1.48 35.56
CA ALA A 43 -16.87 2.41 35.51
C ALA A 43 -17.53 2.62 36.89
N GLY A 44 -17.30 1.71 37.84
CA GLY A 44 -17.75 1.87 39.22
C GLY A 44 -17.99 0.55 39.93
N ARG A 45 -18.36 0.62 41.21
CA ARG A 45 -18.78 -0.52 42.02
C ARG A 45 -20.07 -0.14 42.76
N ASP A 46 -21.02 -1.05 42.82
CA ASP A 46 -22.20 -0.94 43.66
C ASP A 46 -22.24 -2.06 44.72
N ALA A 47 -23.33 -2.13 45.49
CA ALA A 47 -23.50 -3.12 46.55
C ALA A 47 -23.58 -4.58 46.04
N THR A 48 -23.74 -4.79 44.74
CA THR A 48 -24.01 -6.09 44.10
C THR A 48 -22.96 -6.51 43.06
N GLY A 49 -22.12 -5.59 42.60
CA GLY A 49 -21.18 -5.89 41.54
C GLY A 49 -20.20 -4.78 41.15
N LEU A 50 -19.28 -5.15 40.28
CA LEU A 50 -18.24 -4.32 39.69
C LEU A 50 -18.58 -4.04 38.23
N ARG A 51 -18.65 -2.76 37.85
CA ARG A 51 -18.97 -2.29 36.48
C ARG A 51 -17.71 -1.85 35.76
N VAL A 52 -17.50 -2.42 34.57
CA VAL A 52 -16.40 -2.06 33.66
C VAL A 52 -16.93 -1.76 32.27
N THR A 53 -16.20 -0.92 31.53
CA THR A 53 -16.54 -0.52 30.18
C THR A 53 -15.49 -1.00 29.19
N VAL A 54 -15.95 -1.44 28.02
CA VAL A 54 -15.12 -1.89 26.90
C VAL A 54 -15.37 -1.06 25.63
N PRO A 55 -14.43 -1.02 24.66
CA PRO A 55 -14.49 -0.07 23.56
C PRO A 55 -15.69 -0.21 22.60
N ASN A 56 -16.16 -1.44 22.35
CA ASN A 56 -17.28 -1.73 21.45
C ASN A 56 -17.90 -3.12 21.72
N GLU A 57 -19.06 -3.41 21.11
CA GLU A 57 -19.80 -4.67 21.35
C GLU A 57 -19.08 -5.90 20.81
N SER A 58 -18.35 -5.79 19.69
CA SER A 58 -17.53 -6.89 19.17
C SER A 58 -16.42 -7.29 20.15
N PHE A 59 -15.78 -6.29 20.77
CA PHE A 59 -14.82 -6.48 21.83
C PHE A 59 -15.48 -7.13 23.04
N ARG A 60 -16.64 -6.63 23.49
CA ARG A 60 -17.41 -7.21 24.62
C ARG A 60 -17.70 -8.70 24.42
N LYS A 61 -18.22 -9.06 23.25
CA LYS A 61 -18.59 -10.45 22.92
C LYS A 61 -17.37 -11.37 22.93
N TYR A 62 -16.28 -10.96 22.30
CA TYR A 62 -15.04 -11.76 22.27
C TYR A 62 -14.42 -11.85 23.67
N PHE A 63 -14.37 -10.73 24.39
CA PHE A 63 -13.81 -10.64 25.73
C PHE A 63 -14.54 -11.55 26.72
N LEU A 64 -15.88 -11.52 26.71
CA LEU A 64 -16.69 -12.41 27.56
C LEU A 64 -16.54 -13.88 27.16
N ALA A 65 -16.48 -14.18 25.86
CA ALA A 65 -16.35 -15.57 25.41
C ALA A 65 -15.01 -16.23 25.78
N ASN A 66 -13.94 -15.45 25.90
CA ASN A 66 -12.58 -15.98 26.09
C ASN A 66 -11.98 -15.68 27.47
N TYR A 67 -12.46 -14.64 28.15
CA TYR A 67 -11.82 -14.12 29.36
C TYR A 67 -12.78 -13.86 30.53
N ALA A 68 -14.08 -14.16 30.40
CA ALA A 68 -15.04 -14.00 31.50
C ALA A 68 -14.64 -14.79 32.74
N ASP A 69 -14.22 -16.05 32.58
CA ASP A 69 -13.82 -16.90 33.71
C ASP A 69 -12.60 -16.33 34.44
N VAL A 70 -11.60 -15.87 33.68
CA VAL A 70 -10.37 -15.27 34.23
C VAL A 70 -10.67 -13.99 34.99
N LEU A 71 -11.57 -13.16 34.46
CA LEU A 71 -12.02 -11.92 35.09
C LEU A 71 -12.84 -12.20 36.36
N HIS A 72 -13.80 -13.12 36.28
CA HIS A 72 -14.64 -13.51 37.41
C HIS A 72 -13.80 -14.05 38.56
N ASP A 73 -12.87 -14.97 38.29
CA ASP A 73 -11.93 -15.51 39.27
C ASP A 73 -11.11 -14.43 39.98
N ALA A 74 -10.62 -13.44 39.22
CA ALA A 74 -9.81 -12.36 39.76
C ALA A 74 -10.65 -11.42 40.62
N VAL A 75 -11.89 -11.13 40.23
CA VAL A 75 -12.81 -10.29 40.98
C VAL A 75 -13.27 -10.99 42.26
N VAL A 76 -13.63 -12.26 42.21
CA VAL A 76 -14.03 -13.04 43.41
C VAL A 76 -12.93 -13.05 44.47
N ARG A 77 -11.67 -13.22 44.07
CA ARG A 77 -10.53 -13.24 45.01
C ARG A 77 -10.26 -11.91 45.70
N ILE A 78 -10.57 -10.79 45.07
CA ILE A 78 -10.29 -9.45 45.60
C ILE A 78 -11.53 -8.83 46.27
N ALA A 79 -12.71 -9.03 45.69
CA ALA A 79 -13.95 -8.38 46.09
C ALA A 79 -14.95 -9.29 46.84
N GLY A 80 -14.72 -10.61 46.85
CA GLY A 80 -15.54 -11.62 47.54
C GLY A 80 -16.55 -12.34 46.63
N ASP A 81 -16.96 -13.55 47.05
CA ASP A 81 -17.75 -14.53 46.28
C ASP A 81 -19.11 -14.05 45.76
N SER A 82 -19.65 -12.95 46.31
CA SER A 82 -20.97 -12.42 45.91
C SER A 82 -20.91 -11.27 44.90
N THR A 83 -19.73 -10.93 44.38
CA THR A 83 -19.55 -9.78 43.48
C THR A 83 -19.74 -10.18 42.02
N GLN A 84 -20.82 -9.71 41.38
CA GLN A 84 -21.01 -9.89 39.94
C GLN A 84 -20.19 -8.87 39.14
N VAL A 85 -19.76 -9.25 37.93
CA VAL A 85 -19.05 -8.34 37.02
C VAL A 85 -19.95 -8.00 35.85
N GLU A 86 -20.30 -6.73 35.73
CA GLU A 86 -21.05 -6.22 34.58
C GLU A 86 -20.08 -5.53 33.62
N VAL A 87 -20.01 -6.06 32.40
CA VAL A 87 -19.22 -5.49 31.31
C VAL A 87 -20.17 -4.77 30.37
N ALA A 88 -20.09 -3.44 30.34
CA ALA A 88 -20.85 -2.57 29.44
C ALA A 88 -19.97 -2.05 28.29
N VAL A 89 -20.58 -1.65 27.18
CA VAL A 89 -19.85 -0.90 26.15
C VAL A 89 -19.84 0.57 26.56
N ALA A 90 -18.72 1.26 26.34
CA ALA A 90 -18.65 2.70 26.56
C ALA A 90 -19.77 3.40 25.77
N ALA A 91 -20.71 4.03 26.48
CA ALA A 91 -21.80 4.74 25.84
C ALA A 91 -21.22 5.89 25.02
N SER A 92 -21.47 5.88 23.71
CA SER A 92 -21.39 7.12 22.93
C SER A 92 -22.53 8.03 23.42
N PRO A 93 -22.32 9.35 23.57
CA PRO A 93 -23.26 10.25 24.24
C PRO A 93 -24.60 10.51 23.51
N ASP A 94 -25.03 9.66 22.57
CA ASP A 94 -26.32 9.80 21.90
C ASP A 94 -26.98 8.43 21.73
N SER A 95 -28.06 8.16 22.49
CA SER A 95 -29.27 7.49 21.99
C SER A 95 -30.27 7.19 23.11
N THR A 96 -31.40 7.88 23.07
CA THR A 96 -32.67 7.41 23.65
C THR A 96 -33.63 7.03 22.52
N SER A 97 -34.12 5.78 22.59
CA SER A 97 -35.36 5.21 22.04
C SER A 97 -35.68 5.32 20.53
N SER A 98 -35.59 4.20 19.79
CA SER A 98 -36.71 3.60 19.02
C SER A 98 -36.26 2.34 18.26
N SER A 99 -36.82 1.18 18.61
CA SER A 99 -36.39 -0.17 18.22
C SER A 99 -36.94 -0.66 16.86
N SER A 100 -36.90 0.19 15.83
CA SER A 100 -37.24 -0.21 14.44
C SER A 100 -36.31 0.41 13.38
N GLY A 101 -35.30 1.19 13.79
CA GLY A 101 -34.36 1.87 12.88
C GLY A 101 -32.95 1.27 12.79
N GLU A 102 -32.59 0.27 13.61
CA GLU A 102 -31.21 -0.21 13.75
C GLU A 102 -30.62 -0.81 12.46
N LEU A 103 -31.43 -1.48 11.63
CA LEU A 103 -30.96 -2.05 10.36
C LEU A 103 -30.54 -0.99 9.33
N SER A 104 -31.07 0.24 9.41
CA SER A 104 -30.73 1.32 8.45
C SER A 104 -29.47 2.08 8.85
N SER A 105 -29.18 2.18 10.16
CA SER A 105 -28.06 2.96 10.68
C SER A 105 -26.67 2.36 10.40
N ASN A 106 -26.63 1.06 10.06
CA ASN A 106 -25.42 0.34 9.65
C ASN A 106 -25.48 -0.14 8.19
N ALA A 107 -26.42 0.37 7.40
CA ALA A 107 -26.47 0.07 5.98
C ALA A 107 -25.29 0.78 5.28
N LEU A 108 -24.67 0.09 4.31
CA LEU A 108 -23.63 0.70 3.49
C LEU A 108 -24.21 1.91 2.75
N PRO A 109 -23.44 3.01 2.56
CA PRO A 109 -23.90 4.11 1.74
C PRO A 109 -24.09 3.63 0.30
N VAL A 110 -25.33 3.73 -0.20
CA VAL A 110 -25.68 3.34 -1.57
C VAL A 110 -26.19 4.58 -2.30
N ILE A 111 -25.60 4.85 -3.46
CA ILE A 111 -26.08 5.84 -4.42
C ILE A 111 -26.28 5.18 -5.78
N GLN A 112 -27.16 5.74 -6.60
CA GLN A 112 -27.31 5.30 -7.97
C GLN A 112 -26.01 5.55 -8.74
N ALA A 113 -25.61 4.64 -9.62
CA ALA A 113 -24.37 4.77 -10.39
C ALA A 113 -24.29 6.09 -11.19
N SER A 114 -25.43 6.59 -11.68
CA SER A 114 -25.52 7.88 -12.39
C SER A 114 -25.32 9.11 -11.49
N ALA A 115 -25.43 8.96 -10.17
CA ALA A 115 -25.18 10.00 -9.18
C ALA A 115 -23.72 10.01 -8.68
N LEU A 116 -22.89 9.06 -9.12
CA LEU A 116 -21.45 9.12 -8.86
C LEU A 116 -20.87 10.38 -9.52
N GLU A 117 -20.03 11.10 -8.80
CA GLU A 117 -19.34 12.25 -9.36
C GLU A 117 -18.51 11.82 -10.58
N ALA A 118 -18.93 12.28 -11.76
CA ALA A 118 -18.10 12.17 -12.95
C ALA A 118 -16.87 13.06 -12.72
N ALA A 119 -15.68 12.45 -12.66
CA ALA A 119 -14.44 13.18 -12.54
C ALA A 119 -14.31 14.13 -13.76
N GLY A 120 -14.68 15.40 -13.59
CA GLY A 120 -14.77 16.36 -14.69
C GLY A 120 -13.44 16.42 -15.45
N HIS A 121 -13.47 16.14 -16.75
CA HIS A 121 -12.38 16.29 -17.74
C HIS A 121 -10.96 15.91 -17.26
N ARG A 122 -10.82 14.95 -16.33
CA ARG A 122 -9.49 14.47 -15.94
C ARG A 122 -9.02 13.48 -17.00
N HIS A 123 -7.89 13.77 -17.63
CA HIS A 123 -7.24 12.80 -18.51
C HIS A 123 -7.03 11.49 -17.74
N SER A 124 -7.30 10.36 -18.39
CA SER A 124 -7.09 9.03 -17.81
C SER A 124 -5.62 8.72 -17.54
N TRP A 125 -4.72 9.55 -18.05
CA TRP A 125 -3.27 9.42 -17.95
C TRP A 125 -2.65 10.48 -17.05
N LEU A 126 -1.65 10.07 -16.26
CA LEU A 126 -0.64 10.98 -15.70
C LEU A 126 0.50 11.15 -16.70
N ILE A 127 1.02 10.01 -17.19
CA ILE A 127 2.00 9.90 -18.27
C ILE A 127 1.38 8.99 -19.33
N GLU A 128 1.18 9.51 -20.53
CA GLU A 128 0.46 8.79 -21.59
C GLU A 128 1.10 7.44 -21.91
N GLY A 129 0.29 6.38 -21.92
CA GLY A 129 0.75 5.02 -22.21
C GLY A 129 1.64 4.37 -21.12
N LEU A 130 2.06 5.12 -20.10
CA LEU A 130 2.97 4.62 -19.06
C LEU A 130 2.36 4.59 -17.67
N TRP A 131 1.57 5.59 -17.30
CA TRP A 131 0.99 5.67 -15.96
C TRP A 131 -0.36 6.36 -15.98
N THR A 132 -1.41 5.66 -15.56
CA THR A 132 -2.76 6.24 -15.48
C THR A 132 -2.90 7.25 -14.33
N SER A 133 -3.84 8.17 -14.45
CA SER A 133 -4.07 9.22 -13.45
C SER A 133 -4.51 8.62 -12.12
N GLN A 134 -3.94 9.11 -11.01
CA GLN A 134 -4.19 8.62 -9.64
C GLN A 134 -3.99 7.10 -9.46
N ALA A 135 -3.21 6.47 -10.32
CA ALA A 135 -2.98 5.03 -10.29
C ALA A 135 -2.06 4.63 -9.14
N VAL A 136 -2.36 3.49 -8.53
CA VAL A 136 -1.35 2.74 -7.78
C VAL A 136 -0.74 1.69 -8.70
N GLY A 137 0.58 1.53 -8.62
CA GLY A 137 1.28 0.72 -9.59
C GLY A 137 2.67 0.30 -9.18
N ILE A 138 3.24 -0.58 -10.00
CA ILE A 138 4.58 -1.10 -9.82
C ILE A 138 5.41 -0.81 -11.07
N LEU A 139 6.63 -0.34 -10.82
CA LEU A 139 7.72 -0.43 -11.80
C LEU A 139 8.58 -1.64 -11.47
N GLY A 140 8.34 -2.72 -12.22
CA GLY A 140 8.96 -4.02 -12.06
C GLY A 140 10.13 -4.26 -13.02
N GLY A 141 10.98 -5.22 -12.67
CA GLY A 141 12.09 -5.62 -13.54
C GLY A 141 13.20 -6.34 -12.80
N GLN A 142 14.06 -7.02 -13.57
CA GLN A 142 15.24 -7.69 -13.04
C GLN A 142 16.17 -6.69 -12.30
N PRO A 143 17.05 -7.16 -11.39
CA PRO A 143 18.12 -6.31 -10.88
C PRO A 143 18.94 -5.68 -12.03
N LYS A 144 19.39 -4.43 -11.84
CA LYS A 144 20.24 -3.70 -12.79
C LYS A 144 19.65 -3.47 -14.20
N CYS A 145 18.32 -3.46 -14.36
CA CYS A 145 17.65 -3.11 -15.61
C CYS A 145 17.26 -1.61 -15.73
N GLY A 146 17.71 -0.74 -14.82
CA GLY A 146 17.45 0.70 -14.93
C GLY A 146 16.11 1.19 -14.35
N LYS A 147 15.44 0.42 -13.48
CA LYS A 147 14.19 0.85 -12.81
C LYS A 147 14.31 2.22 -12.14
N THR A 148 15.34 2.42 -11.33
CA THR A 148 15.59 3.71 -10.67
C THR A 148 15.76 4.83 -11.69
N TRP A 149 16.45 4.59 -12.81
CA TRP A 149 16.56 5.60 -13.88
C TRP A 149 15.20 5.94 -14.49
N LEU A 150 14.33 4.95 -14.75
CA LEU A 150 12.99 5.22 -15.26
C LEU A 150 12.09 5.89 -14.21
N ALA A 151 12.20 5.53 -12.93
CA ALA A 151 11.48 6.18 -11.84
C ALA A 151 11.87 7.66 -11.67
N LEU A 152 13.17 7.95 -11.76
CA LEU A 152 13.67 9.33 -11.74
C LEU A 152 13.29 10.10 -13.00
N ASP A 153 13.27 9.45 -14.16
CA ASP A 153 12.81 10.03 -15.41
C ASP A 153 11.32 10.43 -15.33
N MET A 154 10.46 9.54 -14.83
CA MET A 154 9.06 9.84 -14.52
C MET A 154 8.94 11.02 -13.54
N THR A 155 9.77 11.04 -12.49
CA THR A 155 9.79 12.10 -11.48
C THR A 155 10.08 13.47 -12.09
N VAL A 156 11.15 13.58 -12.88
CA VAL A 156 11.51 14.84 -13.57
C VAL A 156 10.46 15.24 -14.59
N SER A 157 9.91 14.28 -15.34
CA SER A 157 8.87 14.51 -16.34
C SER A 157 7.60 15.09 -15.72
N VAL A 158 7.11 14.48 -14.64
CA VAL A 158 5.90 14.93 -13.96
C VAL A 158 6.10 16.27 -13.26
N ALA A 159 7.26 16.50 -12.63
CA ALA A 159 7.55 17.78 -12.00
C ALA A 159 7.68 18.94 -13.01
N SER A 160 8.24 18.68 -14.19
CA SER A 160 8.44 19.71 -15.23
C SER A 160 7.28 19.85 -16.21
N GLY A 161 6.48 18.80 -16.40
CA GLY A 161 5.56 18.66 -17.54
C GLY A 161 6.25 18.29 -18.85
N SER A 162 7.55 17.99 -18.85
CA SER A 162 8.25 17.51 -20.07
C SER A 162 7.91 16.04 -20.36
N PRO A 163 7.93 15.60 -21.64
CA PRO A 163 7.64 14.22 -21.97
C PRO A 163 8.57 13.22 -21.26
N CYS A 164 7.98 12.16 -20.70
CA CYS A 164 8.72 11.05 -20.13
C CYS A 164 9.46 10.28 -21.22
N LEU A 165 10.72 9.92 -20.97
CA LEU A 165 11.67 9.37 -21.94
C LEU A 165 11.80 10.22 -23.23
N GLY A 166 11.45 11.51 -23.17
CA GLY A 166 11.38 12.40 -24.33
C GLY A 166 10.27 12.07 -25.33
N ALA A 167 9.39 11.10 -25.04
CA ALA A 167 8.42 10.57 -26.00
C ALA A 167 6.98 10.52 -25.49
N PHE A 168 6.77 10.37 -24.18
CA PHE A 168 5.45 10.15 -23.59
C PHE A 168 4.92 11.42 -22.89
N PRO A 169 3.88 12.07 -23.43
CA PRO A 169 3.32 13.29 -22.85
C PRO A 169 2.90 13.14 -21.39
N VAL A 170 3.11 14.21 -20.61
CA VAL A 170 2.62 14.34 -19.23
C VAL A 170 1.35 15.19 -19.26
N HIS A 171 0.25 14.62 -18.78
CA HIS A 171 -1.08 15.27 -18.80
C HIS A 171 -1.40 16.02 -17.51
N SER A 172 -0.63 15.81 -16.44
CA SER A 172 -0.80 16.50 -15.17
C SER A 172 0.55 16.72 -14.50
N ARG A 173 1.05 17.95 -14.59
CA ARG A 173 2.28 18.38 -13.90
C ARG A 173 2.00 18.78 -12.45
N GLY A 174 2.96 18.60 -11.56
CA GLY A 174 2.85 19.05 -10.18
C GLY A 174 3.96 18.53 -9.28
N PRO A 175 3.86 18.76 -7.95
CA PRO A 175 4.88 18.31 -7.01
C PRO A 175 5.03 16.79 -7.06
N VAL A 176 6.26 16.29 -7.06
CA VAL A 176 6.56 14.87 -6.95
C VAL A 176 7.26 14.62 -5.61
N LEU A 177 6.79 13.62 -4.87
CA LEU A 177 7.41 13.17 -3.63
C LEU A 177 8.17 11.87 -3.89
N LEU A 178 9.45 11.84 -3.53
CA LEU A 178 10.35 10.72 -3.78
C LEU A 178 10.99 10.24 -2.47
N TYR A 179 10.99 8.93 -2.25
CA TYR A 179 11.81 8.27 -1.25
C TYR A 179 12.71 7.23 -1.93
N ALA A 180 14.00 7.55 -2.04
CA ALA A 180 15.02 6.67 -2.59
C ALA A 180 15.84 6.06 -1.44
N ALA A 181 15.45 4.88 -1.00
CA ALA A 181 15.95 4.28 0.25
C ALA A 181 17.39 3.76 0.17
N GLU A 182 17.91 3.51 -1.04
CA GLU A 182 19.24 2.91 -1.24
C GLU A 182 20.30 3.89 -1.77
N ASP A 183 19.90 5.01 -2.38
CA ASP A 183 20.81 6.01 -2.92
C ASP A 183 21.21 7.03 -1.85
N SER A 184 22.49 7.42 -1.85
CA SER A 184 22.91 8.58 -1.05
C SER A 184 22.31 9.87 -1.61
N GLY A 185 22.11 10.88 -0.76
CA GLY A 185 21.58 12.17 -1.20
C GLY A 185 22.41 12.81 -2.33
N ALA A 186 23.74 12.68 -2.29
CA ALA A 186 24.63 13.18 -3.33
C ALA A 186 24.46 12.43 -4.67
N ALA A 187 24.34 11.10 -4.63
CA ALA A 187 24.12 10.29 -5.83
C ALA A 187 22.75 10.57 -6.45
N LEU A 188 21.71 10.67 -5.62
CA LEU A 188 20.37 11.02 -6.07
C LEU A 188 20.32 12.41 -6.73
N ARG A 189 20.91 13.42 -6.07
CA ARG A 189 21.01 14.78 -6.61
C ARG A 189 21.72 14.79 -7.97
N ALA A 190 22.88 14.13 -8.09
CA ALA A 190 23.63 14.07 -9.34
C ALA A 190 22.83 13.44 -10.49
N ARG A 191 22.04 12.39 -10.22
CA ARG A 191 21.17 11.76 -11.23
C ARG A 191 20.04 12.69 -11.66
N LEU A 192 19.39 13.38 -10.72
CA LEU A 192 18.33 14.33 -11.05
C LEU A 192 18.84 15.53 -11.84
N GLU A 193 19.99 16.11 -11.45
CA GLU A 193 20.66 17.19 -12.18
C GLU A 193 21.04 16.75 -13.60
N THR A 194 21.50 15.51 -13.76
CA THR A 194 21.81 14.92 -15.08
C THR A 194 20.55 14.87 -15.96
N LEU A 195 19.43 14.37 -15.43
CA LEU A 195 18.16 14.32 -16.16
C LEU A 195 17.62 15.71 -16.51
N ALA A 196 17.71 16.66 -15.57
CA ALA A 196 17.31 18.05 -15.81
C ALA A 196 18.15 18.69 -16.92
N ARG A 197 19.48 18.55 -16.86
CA ARG A 197 20.42 19.08 -17.86
C ARG A 197 20.16 18.52 -19.25
N ASN A 198 19.98 17.21 -19.37
CA ASN A 198 19.70 16.54 -20.65
C ASN A 198 18.40 17.01 -21.31
N ARG A 199 17.51 17.64 -20.52
CA ARG A 199 16.24 18.20 -20.98
C ARG A 199 16.22 19.73 -21.01
N SER A 200 17.38 20.37 -20.78
CA SER A 200 17.50 21.83 -20.67
C SER A 200 16.53 22.44 -19.63
N LEU A 201 16.32 21.73 -18.51
CA LEU A 201 15.48 22.15 -17.41
C LEU A 201 16.34 22.79 -16.30
N ASP A 202 15.78 23.82 -15.66
CA ASP A 202 16.35 24.40 -14.45
C ASP A 202 16.04 23.49 -13.25
N PHE A 203 17.07 22.79 -12.74
CA PHE A 203 16.92 21.82 -11.66
C PHE A 203 16.33 22.43 -10.39
N ASP A 204 16.72 23.66 -10.04
CA ASP A 204 16.28 24.33 -8.81
C ASP A 204 14.81 24.77 -8.88
N ARG A 205 14.21 24.78 -10.08
CA ARG A 205 12.78 25.07 -10.30
C ARG A 205 11.90 23.84 -10.35
N LEU A 206 12.47 22.63 -10.37
CA LEU A 206 11.68 21.40 -10.37
C LEU A 206 11.09 21.16 -8.98
N ASP A 207 9.77 20.96 -8.91
CA ASP A 207 9.10 20.64 -7.65
C ASP A 207 9.22 19.13 -7.33
N VAL A 208 10.46 18.67 -7.17
CA VAL A 208 10.81 17.32 -6.73
C VAL A 208 11.23 17.39 -5.27
N ARG A 209 10.42 16.78 -4.39
CA ARG A 209 10.61 16.79 -2.94
C ARG A 209 11.07 15.42 -2.50
N VAL A 210 12.17 15.35 -1.75
CA VAL A 210 12.75 14.08 -1.29
C VAL A 210 12.45 13.89 0.18
N ILE A 211 11.93 12.71 0.55
CA ILE A 211 11.86 12.28 1.94
C ILE A 211 13.27 11.87 2.37
N THR A 212 13.88 12.63 3.28
CA THR A 212 15.26 12.39 3.75
C THR A 212 15.33 11.62 5.07
N ALA A 213 14.25 10.92 5.44
CA ALA A 213 14.24 10.10 6.64
C ALA A 213 15.18 8.91 6.48
N ASP A 214 15.97 8.59 7.51
CA ASP A 214 16.92 7.45 7.48
C ASP A 214 16.20 6.10 7.31
N SER A 215 14.94 6.02 7.75
CA SER A 215 14.11 4.85 7.57
C SER A 215 12.62 5.20 7.49
N LEU A 216 11.90 4.36 6.76
CA LEU A 216 10.46 4.40 6.62
C LEU A 216 9.94 2.95 6.58
N ARG A 217 9.17 2.53 7.58
CA ARG A 217 8.64 1.18 7.72
C ARG A 217 7.12 1.19 7.67
N LEU A 218 6.57 1.09 6.48
CA LEU A 218 5.14 1.16 6.20
C LEU A 218 4.37 -0.09 6.63
N ASP A 219 5.03 -1.10 7.18
CA ASP A 219 4.39 -2.15 8.00
C ASP A 219 4.03 -1.67 9.41
N LEU A 220 4.52 -0.50 9.84
CA LEU A 220 4.21 0.11 11.13
C LEU A 220 3.18 1.25 10.98
N PRO A 221 2.10 1.27 11.79
CA PRO A 221 1.07 2.32 11.74
C PRO A 221 1.59 3.75 11.96
N VAL A 222 2.66 3.91 12.74
CA VAL A 222 3.28 5.23 13.00
C VAL A 222 3.87 5.83 11.72
N ASP A 223 4.57 5.02 10.92
CA ASP A 223 5.20 5.48 9.68
C ASP A 223 4.16 5.63 8.56
N GLN A 224 3.12 4.79 8.56
CA GLN A 224 1.94 5.01 7.72
C GLN A 224 1.30 6.38 7.99
N SER A 225 1.12 6.75 9.27
CA SER A 225 0.56 8.05 9.67
C SER A 225 1.49 9.21 9.28
N ARG A 226 2.80 9.04 9.45
CA ARG A 226 3.81 10.03 9.03
C ARG A 226 3.80 10.25 7.52
N LEU A 227 3.78 9.19 6.72
CA LEU A 227 3.72 9.29 5.27
C LEU A 227 2.41 9.94 4.82
N GLU A 228 1.28 9.56 5.42
CA GLU A 228 -0.02 10.17 5.12
C GLU A 228 -0.04 11.68 5.41
N ALA A 229 0.47 12.09 6.57
CA ALA A 229 0.61 13.51 6.91
C ALA A 229 1.52 14.24 5.90
N THR A 230 2.62 13.60 5.49
CA THR A 230 3.56 14.15 4.50
C THR A 230 2.90 14.33 3.13
N VAL A 231 2.17 13.32 2.63
CA VAL A 231 1.42 13.40 1.37
C VAL A 231 0.32 14.46 1.45
N THR A 232 -0.39 14.56 2.57
CA THR A 232 -1.44 15.56 2.78
C THR A 232 -0.89 16.99 2.78
N LEU A 233 0.27 17.18 3.43
CA LEU A 233 0.96 18.47 3.49
C LEU A 233 1.49 18.91 2.12
N HIS A 234 2.15 18.00 1.40
CA HIS A 234 2.85 18.33 0.16
C HIS A 234 1.97 18.22 -1.09
N ARG A 235 0.84 17.52 -1.01
CA ARG A 235 -0.11 17.27 -2.11
C ARG A 235 0.57 16.88 -3.43
N PRO A 236 1.46 15.87 -3.43
CA PRO A 236 2.12 15.46 -4.65
C PRO A 236 1.13 14.86 -5.65
N VAL A 237 1.39 15.06 -6.95
CA VAL A 237 0.68 14.35 -8.02
C VAL A 237 1.20 12.93 -8.20
N LEU A 238 2.46 12.68 -7.82
CA LEU A 238 3.13 11.38 -7.87
C LEU A 238 3.97 11.16 -6.60
N LEU A 239 3.80 10.01 -5.98
CA LEU A 239 4.65 9.45 -4.92
C LEU A 239 5.46 8.29 -5.49
N VAL A 240 6.78 8.37 -5.38
CA VAL A 240 7.72 7.33 -5.83
C VAL A 240 8.44 6.74 -4.62
N LEU A 241 8.34 5.42 -4.44
CA LEU A 241 9.04 4.67 -3.39
C LEU A 241 9.99 3.66 -4.03
N ASP A 242 11.29 3.91 -3.92
CA ASP A 242 12.33 3.08 -4.53
C ASP A 242 13.36 2.56 -3.51
N PRO A 243 13.48 1.23 -3.29
CA PRO A 243 12.58 0.14 -3.71
C PRO A 243 11.58 -0.24 -2.61
N LEU A 244 10.48 -0.90 -3.00
CA LEU A 244 9.41 -1.40 -2.11
C LEU A 244 9.96 -2.25 -0.95
N VAL A 245 10.93 -3.12 -1.23
CA VAL A 245 11.54 -4.03 -0.23
C VAL A 245 12.27 -3.28 0.90
N ARG A 246 12.51 -1.96 0.75
CA ARG A 246 13.16 -1.12 1.78
C ARG A 246 12.19 -0.26 2.57
N VAL A 247 10.89 -0.29 2.25
CA VAL A 247 9.87 0.44 3.00
C VAL A 247 9.08 -0.46 3.95
N HIS A 248 9.48 -1.72 4.14
CA HIS A 248 8.84 -2.64 5.08
C HIS A 248 9.77 -3.74 5.56
N MET A 249 9.38 -4.47 6.61
CA MET A 249 10.06 -5.69 7.09
C MET A 249 9.24 -6.98 6.94
N ILE A 250 8.07 -6.91 6.30
CA ILE A 250 7.20 -8.07 6.08
C ILE A 250 7.81 -9.12 5.15
N ASP A 251 7.37 -10.37 5.28
CA ASP A 251 7.70 -11.43 4.34
C ASP A 251 6.78 -11.31 3.11
N GLU A 252 7.34 -10.88 1.98
CA GLU A 252 6.61 -10.70 0.72
C GLU A 252 5.90 -11.97 0.23
N ASN A 253 6.32 -13.16 0.70
CA ASN A 253 5.68 -14.42 0.35
C ASN A 253 4.37 -14.68 1.13
N VAL A 254 4.10 -13.90 2.18
CA VAL A 254 2.88 -14.00 2.97
C VAL A 254 1.82 -13.05 2.42
N SER A 255 0.93 -13.58 1.58
CA SER A 255 -0.13 -12.82 0.90
C SER A 255 -0.91 -11.87 1.82
N ALA A 256 -1.28 -12.31 3.01
CA ALA A 256 -2.04 -11.48 3.95
C ALA A 256 -1.29 -10.22 4.42
N GLN A 257 0.04 -10.32 4.62
CA GLN A 257 0.87 -9.18 5.03
C GLN A 257 1.03 -8.20 3.87
N MET A 258 1.28 -8.71 2.65
CA MET A 258 1.34 -7.87 1.46
C MET A 258 0.00 -7.20 1.19
N ALA A 259 -1.12 -7.92 1.29
CA ALA A 259 -2.45 -7.37 1.11
C ALA A 259 -2.75 -6.21 2.08
N ALA A 260 -2.32 -6.31 3.34
CA ALA A 260 -2.47 -5.23 4.32
C ALA A 260 -1.66 -3.97 3.91
N LEU A 261 -0.40 -4.15 3.51
CA LEU A 261 0.46 -3.04 3.05
C LEU A 261 -0.09 -2.38 1.78
N LEU A 262 -0.51 -3.17 0.79
CA LEU A 262 -1.13 -2.69 -0.44
C LEU A 262 -2.49 -2.00 -0.16
N GLY A 263 -3.24 -2.50 0.82
CA GLY A 263 -4.48 -1.90 1.31
C GLY A 263 -4.25 -0.50 1.89
N TYR A 264 -3.15 -0.30 2.62
CA TYR A 264 -2.73 1.02 3.10
C TYR A 264 -2.47 1.98 1.92
N PHE A 265 -1.65 1.58 0.93
CA PHE A 265 -1.39 2.44 -0.23
C PHE A 265 -2.65 2.79 -1.03
N ARG A 266 -3.57 1.82 -1.19
CA ARG A 266 -4.86 2.07 -1.85
C ARG A 266 -5.71 3.07 -1.07
N THR A 267 -5.71 2.98 0.27
CA THR A 267 -6.41 3.92 1.14
C THR A 267 -5.82 5.32 1.03
N LEU A 268 -4.49 5.44 1.07
CA LEU A 268 -3.75 6.69 0.89
C LEU A 268 -4.07 7.32 -0.48
N GLN A 269 -4.04 6.53 -1.56
CA GLN A 269 -4.37 6.97 -2.91
C GLN A 269 -5.81 7.47 -3.01
N ARG A 270 -6.80 6.73 -2.49
CA ARG A 270 -8.21 7.15 -2.52
C ARG A 270 -8.46 8.43 -1.72
N LYS A 271 -7.80 8.57 -0.56
CA LYS A 271 -7.97 9.74 0.32
C LYS A 271 -7.37 11.02 -0.26
N THR A 272 -6.24 10.90 -0.96
CA THR A 272 -5.44 12.07 -1.39
C THR A 272 -5.44 12.30 -2.91
N GLY A 273 -5.81 11.30 -3.69
CA GLY A 273 -5.75 11.32 -5.15
C GLY A 273 -4.34 11.24 -5.73
N VAL A 274 -3.32 10.93 -4.92
CA VAL A 274 -1.91 10.80 -5.37
C VAL A 274 -1.73 9.55 -6.23
N ALA A 275 -0.96 9.63 -7.33
CA ALA A 275 -0.48 8.44 -8.03
C ALA A 275 0.71 7.83 -7.25
N ILE A 276 0.77 6.51 -7.09
CA ILE A 276 1.80 5.83 -6.27
C ILE A 276 2.57 4.82 -7.12
N ALA A 277 3.86 5.08 -7.36
CA ALA A 277 4.76 4.17 -8.05
C ALA A 277 5.69 3.45 -7.06
N LEU A 278 5.52 2.13 -6.96
CA LEU A 278 6.37 1.26 -6.14
C LEU A 278 7.40 0.57 -7.02
N ILE A 279 8.69 0.78 -6.76
CA ILE A 279 9.74 0.11 -7.54
C ILE A 279 9.97 -1.26 -6.91
N HIS A 280 9.88 -2.32 -7.70
CA HIS A 280 9.97 -3.68 -7.16
C HIS A 280 10.80 -4.60 -8.06
N HIS A 281 11.44 -5.60 -7.44
CA HIS A 281 12.17 -6.62 -8.17
C HIS A 281 11.21 -7.72 -8.62
N ALA A 282 10.98 -7.81 -9.93
CA ALA A 282 10.13 -8.86 -10.50
C ALA A 282 11.00 -10.01 -11.03
N ARG A 283 10.58 -11.26 -10.79
CA ARG A 283 11.18 -12.45 -11.39
C ARG A 283 10.31 -12.94 -12.54
N LYS A 284 10.94 -13.62 -13.50
CA LYS A 284 10.23 -14.26 -14.61
C LYS A 284 9.69 -15.60 -14.10
N ASN A 285 8.39 -15.83 -14.19
CA ASN A 285 7.87 -17.20 -14.21
C ASN A 285 7.82 -17.66 -15.67
N VAL A 286 8.44 -18.80 -15.95
CA VAL A 286 8.40 -19.46 -17.25
C VAL A 286 7.34 -20.55 -17.14
N SER A 287 6.12 -20.26 -17.58
CA SER A 287 5.17 -21.32 -17.95
C SER A 287 4.96 -21.20 -19.47
N PRO A 288 5.40 -22.19 -20.26
CA PRO A 288 5.15 -22.19 -21.69
C PRO A 288 3.67 -22.46 -21.94
N GLY A 289 2.93 -21.48 -22.45
CA GLY A 289 1.53 -21.65 -22.88
C GLY A 289 0.49 -20.73 -22.24
N ALA A 290 0.81 -20.05 -21.14
CA ALA A 290 -0.01 -18.96 -20.62
C ALA A 290 0.64 -17.64 -21.03
N GLY A 291 -0.14 -16.67 -21.55
CA GLY A 291 0.36 -15.33 -21.88
C GLY A 291 1.23 -14.76 -20.76
N ALA A 292 2.22 -13.92 -21.11
CA ALA A 292 3.34 -13.47 -20.28
C ALA A 292 2.97 -13.07 -18.83
N GLY A 293 2.70 -14.06 -17.97
CA GLY A 293 2.30 -13.88 -16.60
C GLY A 293 3.54 -13.72 -15.75
N TYR A 294 3.85 -12.48 -15.38
CA TYR A 294 4.96 -12.18 -14.48
C TYR A 294 4.56 -12.49 -13.05
N SER A 295 5.40 -13.23 -12.33
CA SER A 295 5.33 -13.25 -10.87
C SER A 295 6.18 -12.12 -10.34
N LEU A 296 5.50 -11.04 -9.94
CA LEU A 296 5.99 -10.23 -8.82
C LEU A 296 6.25 -11.22 -7.67
N ARG A 297 7.38 -11.08 -6.97
CA ARG A 297 7.69 -12.01 -5.88
C ARG A 297 6.60 -11.84 -4.82
N GLY A 298 5.81 -12.90 -4.60
CA GLY A 298 4.72 -12.90 -3.64
C GLY A 298 3.37 -12.45 -4.21
N SER A 299 2.44 -13.40 -4.37
CA SER A 299 0.99 -13.24 -4.51
C SER A 299 0.41 -12.68 -5.84
N SER A 300 -0.62 -13.38 -6.33
CA SER A 300 -1.62 -12.86 -7.27
C SER A 300 -2.21 -11.51 -6.84
N ASP A 301 -2.18 -11.22 -5.54
CA ASP A 301 -2.75 -10.03 -4.92
C ASP A 301 -2.01 -8.76 -5.34
N LEU A 302 -0.69 -8.83 -5.54
CA LEU A 302 0.07 -7.72 -6.11
C LEU A 302 -0.48 -7.36 -7.49
N TYR A 303 -0.59 -8.32 -8.40
CA TYR A 303 -1.09 -8.07 -9.76
C TYR A 303 -2.55 -7.60 -9.75
N ALA A 304 -3.40 -8.23 -8.91
CA ALA A 304 -4.79 -7.85 -8.73
C ALA A 304 -4.98 -6.47 -8.09
N TRP A 305 -3.97 -5.91 -7.43
CA TRP A 305 -4.01 -4.57 -6.82
C TRP A 305 -3.66 -3.44 -7.79
N LEU A 306 -2.94 -3.70 -8.89
CA LEU A 306 -2.36 -2.67 -9.76
C LEU A 306 -3.40 -1.98 -10.64
N ASP A 307 -3.22 -0.69 -10.86
CA ASP A 307 -3.88 0.06 -11.94
C ASP A 307 -2.94 0.25 -13.14
N SER A 308 -1.64 0.43 -12.87
CA SER A 308 -0.56 0.52 -13.86
C SER A 308 0.62 -0.36 -13.46
N PHE A 309 1.14 -1.12 -14.43
CA PHE A 309 2.32 -1.95 -14.27
C PHE A 309 3.31 -1.65 -15.38
N LEU A 310 4.46 -1.08 -15.03
CA LEU A 310 5.59 -0.91 -15.94
C LEU A 310 6.60 -2.02 -15.70
N TYR A 311 7.09 -2.64 -16.77
CA TYR A 311 8.08 -3.70 -16.66
C TYR A 311 9.28 -3.47 -17.56
N LEU A 312 10.46 -3.44 -16.94
CA LEU A 312 11.74 -3.37 -17.64
C LEU A 312 12.40 -4.75 -17.72
N ARG A 313 12.65 -5.18 -18.95
CA ARG A 313 13.36 -6.43 -19.26
C ARG A 313 14.69 -6.13 -19.91
N LYS A 314 15.75 -6.74 -19.39
CA LYS A 314 17.04 -6.78 -20.10
C LYS A 314 17.20 -8.17 -20.72
N ASN A 315 17.37 -8.23 -22.04
CA ASN A 315 17.72 -9.46 -22.75
C ASN A 315 19.03 -9.24 -23.52
N ARG A 316 20.10 -9.90 -23.10
CA ARG A 316 21.46 -9.61 -23.55
C ARG A 316 21.74 -8.11 -23.38
N ASP A 317 21.93 -7.38 -24.49
CA ASP A 317 22.22 -5.94 -24.49
C ASP A 317 21.01 -5.06 -24.78
N GLN A 318 19.84 -5.66 -25.06
CA GLN A 318 18.62 -4.90 -25.32
C GLN A 318 17.80 -4.72 -24.03
N LEU A 319 17.52 -3.46 -23.69
CA LEU A 319 16.56 -3.12 -22.65
C LEU A 319 15.20 -2.86 -23.32
N THR A 320 14.13 -3.43 -22.79
CA THR A 320 12.76 -3.18 -23.27
C THR A 320 11.83 -2.78 -22.13
N LEU A 321 10.89 -1.90 -22.44
CA LEU A 321 9.82 -1.43 -21.56
C LEU A 321 8.47 -1.88 -22.09
N SER A 322 7.65 -2.46 -21.21
CA SER A 322 6.25 -2.75 -21.47
C SER A 322 5.38 -2.13 -20.38
N ALA A 323 4.13 -1.83 -20.71
CA ALA A 323 3.14 -1.34 -19.77
C ALA A 323 1.85 -2.16 -19.86
N GLU A 324 1.25 -2.44 -18.71
CA GLU A 324 -0.08 -3.04 -18.59
C GLU A 324 -0.93 -2.19 -17.65
N HIS A 325 -2.21 -2.05 -17.97
CA HIS A 325 -3.11 -1.21 -17.18
C HIS A 325 -4.45 -1.91 -16.97
N ARG A 326 -5.12 -1.59 -15.86
CA ARG A 326 -6.45 -2.12 -15.55
C ARG A 326 -7.53 -1.57 -16.47
N ALA A 327 -7.45 -0.28 -16.78
CA ALA A 327 -8.49 0.48 -17.46
C ALA A 327 -7.97 1.21 -18.72
N ALA A 328 -6.85 0.74 -19.29
CA ALA A 328 -6.26 1.30 -20.50
C ALA A 328 -5.53 0.20 -21.32
N PRO A 329 -5.28 0.40 -22.62
CA PRO A 329 -4.56 -0.55 -23.46
C PRO A 329 -3.13 -0.79 -22.96
N SER A 330 -2.65 -2.02 -23.08
CA SER A 330 -1.23 -2.33 -22.85
C SER A 330 -0.34 -1.71 -23.92
N PHE A 331 0.93 -1.52 -23.58
CA PHE A 331 1.93 -0.91 -24.44
C PHE A 331 3.24 -1.73 -24.45
N GLY A 332 3.95 -1.67 -25.58
CA GLY A 332 5.27 -2.27 -25.75
C GLY A 332 5.26 -3.67 -26.37
N PRO A 333 6.43 -4.32 -26.47
CA PRO A 333 7.72 -3.88 -25.91
C PRO A 333 8.35 -2.72 -26.69
N LEU A 334 8.74 -1.66 -25.98
CA LEU A 334 9.53 -0.54 -26.50
C LEU A 334 11.00 -0.73 -26.18
N ALA A 335 11.87 -0.63 -27.19
CA ALA A 335 13.31 -0.68 -26.96
C ALA A 335 13.81 0.60 -26.29
N LEU A 336 14.60 0.43 -25.23
CA LEU A 336 15.29 1.49 -24.51
C LEU A 336 16.80 1.29 -24.59
N GLU A 337 17.52 2.39 -24.47
CA GLU A 337 18.98 2.40 -24.34
C GLU A 337 19.34 3.21 -23.08
N LEU A 338 20.30 2.69 -22.31
CA LEU A 338 20.97 3.50 -21.29
C LEU A 338 22.08 4.27 -21.99
N ALA A 339 21.77 5.51 -22.37
CA ALA A 339 22.74 6.38 -23.03
C ALA A 339 23.89 6.68 -22.07
N GLY A 340 25.10 6.26 -22.47
CA GLY A 340 26.34 6.74 -21.90
C GLY A 340 26.73 8.09 -22.49
N SER A 341 27.53 8.85 -21.77
CA SER A 341 28.07 10.13 -22.22
C SER A 341 28.90 9.98 -23.50
N SER A 342 28.41 10.51 -24.64
CA SER A 342 29.29 10.87 -25.76
C SER A 342 30.08 12.15 -25.48
N SER A 343 29.60 12.98 -24.54
CA SER A 343 30.28 14.13 -23.95
C SER A 343 30.28 13.98 -22.41
N PRO A 344 31.42 14.20 -21.72
CA PRO A 344 31.57 13.99 -20.28
C PRO A 344 30.53 14.72 -19.41
N ASP A 345 29.90 15.77 -19.93
CA ASP A 345 28.92 16.59 -19.19
C ASP A 345 27.47 16.09 -19.27
N ALA A 346 27.15 15.18 -20.20
CA ALA A 346 25.77 14.71 -20.42
C ALA A 346 25.30 13.67 -19.39
N GLY A 347 26.22 13.00 -18.69
CA GLY A 347 25.91 11.94 -17.73
C GLY A 347 25.08 10.79 -18.32
N THR A 348 24.62 9.87 -17.47
CA THR A 348 23.84 8.69 -17.86
C THR A 348 22.33 8.98 -17.81
N TYR A 349 21.56 8.52 -18.79
CA TYR A 349 20.10 8.57 -18.76
C TYR A 349 19.46 7.50 -19.67
N LEU A 350 18.18 7.22 -19.48
CA LEU A 350 17.41 6.33 -20.35
C LEU A 350 16.79 7.12 -21.51
N LYS A 351 16.89 6.58 -22.72
CA LYS A 351 16.20 7.11 -23.91
C LYS A 351 15.53 5.99 -24.68
N VAL A 352 14.51 6.33 -25.46
CA VAL A 352 13.94 5.43 -26.47
C VAL A 352 15.01 5.14 -27.52
N ALA A 353 15.26 3.88 -27.81
CA ALA A 353 16.20 3.50 -28.86
C ALA A 353 15.60 3.91 -30.22
N SER A 354 16.37 4.62 -31.04
CA SER A 354 15.98 4.84 -32.44
C SER A 354 15.97 3.48 -33.15
N PRO A 355 15.00 3.20 -34.03
CA PRO A 355 15.10 2.02 -34.88
C PRO A 355 16.39 2.17 -35.67
N ALA A 356 17.36 1.27 -35.44
CA ALA A 356 18.54 1.24 -36.28
C ALA A 356 18.06 1.13 -37.73
N HIS A 357 18.56 1.98 -38.62
CA HIS A 357 18.56 1.66 -40.04
C HIS A 357 19.46 0.44 -40.20
N GLY A 358 18.85 -0.73 -40.03
CA GLY A 358 19.50 -2.02 -40.06
C GLY A 358 18.38 -3.03 -40.25
N ASP A 359 18.37 -3.64 -41.43
CA ASP A 359 17.48 -4.73 -41.80
C ASP A 359 17.28 -5.69 -40.62
N CYS A 360 16.06 -5.71 -40.10
CA CYS A 360 15.58 -6.82 -39.31
C CYS A 360 14.22 -7.20 -39.87
N SER A 361 14.27 -7.87 -41.02
CA SER A 361 13.39 -9.01 -41.23
C SER A 361 13.43 -9.81 -39.94
N THR A 362 12.32 -9.82 -39.22
CA THR A 362 12.05 -10.82 -38.21
C THR A 362 12.25 -12.16 -38.89
N VAL A 363 13.40 -12.80 -38.71
CA VAL A 363 13.51 -14.23 -38.92
C VAL A 363 12.65 -14.81 -37.80
N ALA A 364 11.36 -14.93 -38.09
CA ALA A 364 10.45 -15.73 -37.32
C ALA A 364 11.17 -17.07 -37.14
N ASP A 365 11.34 -17.49 -35.89
CA ASP A 365 11.81 -18.84 -35.59
C ASP A 365 11.00 -19.79 -36.47
N PRO A 366 11.62 -20.52 -37.42
CA PRO A 366 10.87 -21.27 -38.41
C PRO A 366 10.18 -22.49 -37.80
N LEU A 367 10.40 -22.80 -36.52
CA LEU A 367 9.82 -23.96 -35.85
C LEU A 367 8.29 -23.96 -35.82
N PRO A 368 7.57 -22.92 -35.35
CA PRO A 368 6.12 -22.90 -35.37
C PRO A 368 5.55 -22.99 -36.79
N SER A 369 6.19 -22.32 -37.76
CA SER A 369 5.79 -22.36 -39.17
C SER A 369 6.00 -23.75 -39.78
N ARG A 370 7.12 -24.40 -39.46
CA ARG A 370 7.45 -25.77 -39.91
C ARG A 370 6.52 -26.80 -39.28
N ILE A 371 6.16 -26.63 -38.01
CA ILE A 371 5.20 -27.48 -37.30
C ILE A 371 3.81 -27.35 -37.94
N LEU A 372 3.34 -26.13 -38.19
CA LEU A 372 2.06 -25.90 -38.86
C LEU A 372 2.03 -26.47 -40.28
N GLN A 373 3.14 -26.37 -41.02
CA GLN A 373 3.26 -26.93 -42.37
C GLN A 373 3.27 -28.46 -42.37
N LEU A 374 3.95 -29.09 -41.40
CA LEU A 374 3.91 -30.54 -41.24
C LEU A 374 2.53 -31.05 -40.80
N LEU A 375 1.80 -30.28 -40.00
CA LEU A 375 0.43 -30.60 -39.60
C LEU A 375 -0.57 -30.39 -40.75
N SER A 376 -0.38 -29.38 -41.60
CA SER A 376 -1.26 -29.13 -42.75
C SER A 376 -1.14 -30.20 -43.85
N ASP A 377 0.04 -30.80 -43.96
CA ASP A 377 0.33 -31.83 -44.98
C ASP A 377 -0.03 -33.25 -44.49
N SER A 378 -0.53 -33.42 -43.26
CA SER A 378 -0.95 -34.72 -42.73
C SER A 378 -2.42 -35.00 -43.05
N PRO A 379 -2.75 -36.06 -43.82
CA PRO A 379 -4.12 -36.36 -44.23
C PRO A 379 -4.97 -37.04 -43.12
N GLU A 380 -4.40 -37.35 -41.95
CA GLU A 380 -5.10 -37.95 -40.83
C GLU A 380 -4.73 -37.26 -39.50
N PRO A 381 -5.67 -37.17 -38.53
CA PRO A 381 -5.40 -36.51 -37.25
C PRO A 381 -4.34 -37.27 -36.45
N LEU A 382 -3.22 -36.60 -36.17
CA LEU A 382 -2.15 -37.11 -35.32
C LEU A 382 -2.53 -36.92 -33.84
N THR A 383 -2.78 -38.02 -33.12
CA THR A 383 -2.89 -38.02 -31.66
C THR A 383 -1.52 -37.79 -31.02
N VAL A 384 -1.45 -36.88 -30.05
CA VAL A 384 -0.25 -36.56 -29.24
C VAL A 384 0.01 -37.65 -28.21
#